data_AF-A0A9P4S8H9-F1
#
_entry.id   AF-A0A9P4S8H9-F1
#
_cell.length_a   1.000
_cell.length_b   1.000
_cell.length_c   1.000
_cell.angle_alpha   90.00
_cell.angle_beta   90.00
_cell.angle_gamma   90.00
#
_symmetry.space_group_name_H-M   'P 1'
#
loop_
_entity.id
_entity.type
_entity.pdbx_description
1 polymer ?
#
loop_
_entity_poly.entity_id
_entity_poly.type
_entity_poly.pdbx_seq_one_letter_code
_entity_poly.pdbx_strand_id
1 'polypeptide(L)'
;MRLFSIVAALSTCVFALPTQSLDFSSLAPRADPNLVGYLGAFFLGDQPKVYLYLSNGNNPTSFRALNKGNPVVVPTLGTRGVRDPAIVAGGGEEAGKKWYMLGTDLDIGKVSSALSVHLASRRRD
;
A
#
# COMPACT_ATOMS: atom_id res chain seq x y z
N MET A 1 67.68 27.73 8.91
CA MET A 1 66.21 27.63 8.76
C MET A 1 65.88 27.17 7.35
N ARG A 2 65.26 25.98 7.23
CA ARG A 2 64.22 25.62 6.24
C ARG A 2 63.88 24.15 6.45
N LEU A 3 62.86 23.91 7.28
CA LEU A 3 62.23 22.60 7.45
C LEU A 3 61.36 22.33 6.22
N PHE A 4 61.56 21.19 5.56
CA PHE A 4 60.62 20.69 4.54
C PHE A 4 59.52 19.90 5.25
N SER A 5 58.30 20.41 5.19
CA SER A 5 57.08 19.71 5.63
C SER A 5 56.64 18.73 4.55
N ILE A 6 56.64 17.43 4.87
CA ILE A 6 56.00 16.42 4.03
C ILE A 6 54.59 16.18 4.57
N VAL A 7 53.59 16.59 3.81
CA VAL A 7 52.18 16.29 4.07
C VAL A 7 51.88 14.92 3.42
N ALA A 8 51.64 13.90 4.24
CA ALA A 8 51.14 12.61 3.79
C ALA A 8 49.61 12.67 3.71
N ALA A 9 49.07 12.70 2.48
CA ALA A 9 47.64 12.60 2.27
C ALA A 9 47.20 11.14 2.44
N LEU A 10 46.51 10.83 3.54
CA LEU A 10 45.81 9.55 3.70
C LEU A 10 44.58 9.55 2.79
N SER A 11 44.68 8.80 1.70
CA SER A 11 43.54 8.49 0.83
C SER A 11 42.62 7.49 1.55
N THR A 12 41.44 7.94 1.96
CA THR A 12 40.41 7.07 2.52
C THR A 12 39.76 6.24 1.40
N CYS A 13 40.05 4.95 1.36
CA CYS A 13 39.32 4.01 0.51
C CYS A 13 37.88 3.87 1.02
N VAL A 14 36.92 4.37 0.25
CA VAL A 14 35.49 4.12 0.48
C VAL A 14 35.19 2.69 0.05
N PHE A 15 34.82 1.82 0.99
CA PHE A 15 34.32 0.48 0.68
C PHE A 15 32.90 0.59 0.16
N ALA A 16 32.71 0.35 -1.14
CA ALA A 16 31.38 0.18 -1.73
C ALA A 16 30.83 -1.19 -1.29
N LEU A 17 29.64 -1.20 -0.70
CA LEU A 17 28.89 -2.45 -0.44
C LEU A 17 28.58 -3.15 -1.77
N PRO A 18 28.52 -4.49 -1.81
CA PRO A 18 28.11 -5.21 -3.00
C PRO A 18 26.68 -4.84 -3.38
N THR A 19 26.49 -4.47 -4.65
CA THR A 19 25.17 -4.30 -5.26
C THR A 19 24.40 -5.60 -5.10
N GLN A 20 23.27 -5.56 -4.40
CA GLN A 20 22.36 -6.71 -4.34
C GLN A 20 21.71 -6.88 -5.72
N SER A 21 21.98 -8.00 -6.39
CA SER A 21 21.25 -8.36 -7.61
C SER A 21 19.86 -8.85 -7.22
N LEU A 22 18.82 -8.14 -7.66
CA LEU A 22 17.46 -8.63 -7.56
C LEU A 22 17.25 -9.66 -8.67
N ASP A 23 17.21 -10.93 -8.31
CA ASP A 23 16.94 -12.02 -9.25
C ASP A 23 15.44 -12.20 -9.42
N PHE A 24 14.93 -11.69 -10.55
CA PHE A 24 13.52 -11.80 -10.93
C PHE A 24 13.22 -13.05 -11.77
N SER A 25 14.20 -13.92 -12.02
CA SER A 25 14.00 -15.13 -12.84
C SER A 25 13.10 -16.16 -12.17
N SER A 26 12.87 -16.05 -10.86
CA SER A 26 11.97 -16.90 -10.07
C SER A 26 10.57 -16.31 -9.87
N LEU A 27 10.24 -15.18 -10.51
CA LEU A 27 8.90 -14.61 -10.40
C LEU A 27 7.87 -15.53 -11.08
N ALA A 28 7.08 -16.21 -10.25
CA ALA A 28 5.94 -16.97 -10.74
C ALA A 28 4.88 -16.01 -11.32
N PRO A 29 4.17 -16.41 -12.40
CA PRO A 29 2.99 -15.69 -12.86
C PRO A 29 2.01 -15.48 -11.71
N ARG A 30 1.70 -14.22 -11.38
CA ARG A 30 0.82 -13.89 -10.25
C ARG A 30 -0.65 -14.21 -10.54
N ALA A 31 -1.02 -14.30 -11.82
CA ALA A 31 -2.38 -14.61 -12.27
C ALA A 31 -2.36 -15.90 -13.09
N ASP A 32 -3.26 -16.84 -12.75
CA ASP A 32 -3.56 -17.99 -13.58
C ASP A 32 -4.28 -17.49 -14.85
N PRO A 33 -3.76 -17.80 -16.06
CA PRO A 33 -4.34 -17.33 -17.32
C PRO A 33 -5.76 -17.86 -17.58
N ASN A 34 -6.20 -18.90 -16.87
CA ASN A 34 -7.57 -19.42 -16.96
C ASN A 34 -8.56 -18.64 -16.08
N LEU A 35 -8.09 -17.79 -15.17
CA LEU A 35 -8.95 -16.93 -14.36
C LEU A 35 -9.35 -15.69 -15.16
N VAL A 36 -10.64 -15.56 -15.42
CA VAL A 36 -11.22 -14.53 -16.28
C VAL A 36 -11.98 -13.46 -15.50
N GLY A 37 -11.71 -13.26 -14.21
CA GLY A 37 -12.45 -12.34 -13.35
C GLY A 37 -11.57 -11.53 -12.40
N TYR A 38 -11.96 -10.27 -12.18
CA TYR A 38 -11.30 -9.34 -11.28
C TYR A 38 -12.21 -9.03 -10.09
N LEU A 39 -11.66 -9.15 -8.88
CA LEU A 39 -12.30 -8.69 -7.66
C LEU A 39 -11.83 -7.27 -7.35
N GLY A 40 -12.77 -6.32 -7.32
CA GLY A 40 -12.53 -4.96 -6.84
C GLY A 40 -12.93 -4.84 -5.38
N ALA A 41 -12.06 -4.26 -4.56
CA ALA A 41 -12.36 -3.83 -3.20
C ALA A 41 -12.28 -2.30 -3.15
N PHE A 42 -13.38 -1.66 -2.76
CA PHE A 42 -13.52 -0.20 -2.80
C PHE A 42 -13.99 0.34 -1.46
N PHE A 43 -13.52 1.53 -1.11
CA PHE A 43 -14.13 2.33 -0.05
C PHE A 43 -14.85 3.52 -0.67
N LEU A 44 -15.93 3.96 -0.03
CA LEU A 44 -16.63 5.19 -0.41
C LEU A 44 -16.20 6.32 0.52
N GLY A 45 -16.02 7.52 -0.02
CA GLY A 45 -15.46 8.64 0.76
C GLY A 45 -16.41 9.15 1.86
N ASP A 46 -17.71 9.18 1.56
CA ASP A 46 -18.79 9.60 2.47
C ASP A 46 -19.25 8.47 3.41
N GLN A 47 -18.98 7.21 3.03
CA GLN A 47 -19.23 6.02 3.83
C GLN A 47 -17.96 5.15 3.84
N PRO A 48 -16.96 5.45 4.70
CA PRO A 48 -15.66 4.77 4.73
C PRO A 48 -15.79 3.34 5.27
N LYS A 49 -16.37 2.47 4.44
CA LYS A 49 -16.64 1.05 4.61
C LYS A 49 -16.14 0.34 3.36
N VAL A 50 -15.90 -0.97 3.43
CA VAL A 50 -15.44 -1.71 2.23
C VAL A 50 -16.62 -2.36 1.50
N TYR A 51 -16.62 -2.21 0.18
CA TYR A 51 -17.58 -2.80 -0.75
C TYR A 51 -16.81 -3.67 -1.75
N LEU A 52 -17.39 -4.79 -2.14
CA LEU A 52 -16.81 -5.68 -3.13
C LEU A 52 -17.59 -5.65 -4.43
N TYR A 53 -16.86 -5.74 -5.52
CA TYR A 53 -17.39 -5.76 -6.87
C TYR A 53 -16.68 -6.84 -7.66
N LEU A 54 -17.41 -7.54 -8.52
CA LEU A 54 -16.84 -8.56 -9.40
C LEU A 54 -16.98 -8.10 -10.82
N SER A 55 -15.91 -8.23 -11.61
CA SER A 55 -15.95 -7.89 -13.02
C SER A 55 -16.96 -8.77 -13.77
N ASN A 56 -17.51 -8.23 -14.84
CA ASN A 56 -18.35 -8.97 -15.79
C ASN A 56 -17.45 -9.72 -16.77
N GLY A 57 -17.04 -10.94 -16.38
CA GLY A 57 -16.03 -11.70 -17.11
C GLY A 57 -14.69 -10.98 -17.12
N ASN A 58 -13.91 -11.18 -18.18
CA ASN A 58 -12.56 -10.62 -18.33
C ASN A 58 -12.61 -9.16 -18.81
N ASN A 59 -13.34 -8.31 -18.09
CA ASN A 59 -13.49 -6.89 -18.40
C ASN A 59 -13.12 -6.03 -17.17
N PRO A 60 -11.92 -5.42 -17.14
CA PRO A 60 -11.45 -4.65 -15.99
C PRO A 60 -12.13 -3.28 -15.84
N THR A 61 -13.10 -2.93 -16.70
CA THR A 61 -13.84 -1.66 -16.64
C THR A 61 -15.35 -1.85 -16.40
N SER A 62 -15.82 -3.10 -16.33
CA SER A 62 -17.23 -3.43 -16.14
C SER A 62 -17.40 -4.30 -14.91
N PHE A 63 -18.07 -3.76 -13.90
CA PHE A 63 -18.25 -4.42 -12.60
C PHE A 63 -19.71 -4.49 -12.19
N ARG A 64 -20.04 -5.50 -11.40
CA ARG A 64 -21.30 -5.57 -10.65
C ARG A 64 -21.01 -5.62 -9.15
N ALA A 65 -21.84 -4.94 -8.38
CA ALA A 65 -21.74 -4.96 -6.93
C ALA A 65 -22.03 -6.37 -6.39
N LEU A 66 -21.21 -6.81 -5.44
CA LEU A 66 -21.49 -7.99 -4.62
C LEU A 66 -22.32 -7.59 -3.39
N ASN A 67 -22.78 -8.58 -2.62
CA ASN A 67 -23.53 -8.37 -1.38
C ASN A 67 -24.74 -7.40 -1.53
N LYS A 68 -25.40 -7.42 -2.70
CA LYS A 68 -26.52 -6.53 -3.05
C LYS A 68 -26.16 -5.03 -2.92
N GLY A 69 -24.88 -4.67 -3.08
CA GLY A 69 -24.38 -3.31 -2.90
C GLY A 69 -24.12 -2.90 -1.45
N ASN A 70 -24.34 -3.79 -0.48
CA ASN A 70 -24.04 -3.51 0.93
C ASN A 70 -22.55 -3.71 1.24
N PRO A 71 -22.01 -2.97 2.22
CA PRO A 71 -20.62 -3.12 2.63
C PRO A 71 -20.36 -4.53 3.20
N VAL A 72 -19.16 -5.05 2.97
CA VAL A 72 -18.68 -6.32 3.52
C VAL A 72 -17.85 -6.13 4.80
N VAL A 73 -17.28 -4.94 5.00
CA VAL A 73 -16.56 -4.57 6.21
C VAL A 73 -17.14 -3.27 6.74
N VAL A 74 -17.61 -3.32 8.00
CA VAL A 74 -18.12 -2.17 8.74
C VAL A 74 -17.31 -2.04 10.03
N PRO A 75 -16.32 -1.15 10.08
CA PRO A 75 -15.47 -1.00 11.27
C PRO A 75 -16.27 -0.43 12.45
N THR A 76 -16.11 -1.05 13.62
CA THR A 76 -16.80 -0.65 14.87
C THR A 76 -15.87 0.04 15.87
N LEU A 77 -14.56 -0.07 15.67
CA LEU A 77 -13.51 0.48 16.52
C LEU A 77 -12.77 1.64 15.82
N GLY A 78 -11.94 2.35 16.57
CA GLY A 78 -11.10 3.44 16.04
C GLY A 78 -11.92 4.62 15.56
N THR A 79 -11.59 5.15 14.38
CA THR A 79 -12.39 6.20 13.72
C THR A 79 -13.74 5.67 13.24
N ARG A 80 -13.96 4.35 13.25
CA ARG A 80 -15.12 3.68 12.64
C ARG A 80 -15.23 3.94 11.14
N GLY A 81 -14.09 4.20 10.49
CA GLY A 81 -13.93 4.26 9.04
C GLY A 81 -12.77 3.36 8.61
N VAL A 82 -12.85 2.82 7.40
CA VAL A 82 -11.79 2.03 6.77
C VAL A 82 -11.61 2.46 5.32
N ARG A 83 -10.37 2.70 4.92
CA ARG A 83 -9.98 3.13 3.58
C ARG A 83 -8.88 2.24 3.01
N ASP A 84 -8.66 2.39 1.71
CA ASP A 84 -7.53 1.79 0.98
C ASP A 84 -7.42 0.26 1.19
N PRO A 85 -8.47 -0.52 0.88
CA PRO A 85 -8.49 -1.94 1.18
C PRO A 85 -7.45 -2.72 0.34
N ALA A 86 -6.66 -3.55 1.01
CA ALA A 86 -5.77 -4.52 0.40
C ALA A 86 -6.15 -5.94 0.84
N ILE A 87 -6.25 -6.87 -0.13
CA ILE A 87 -6.54 -8.27 0.14
C ILE A 87 -5.26 -9.08 0.00
N VAL A 88 -4.93 -9.87 1.02
CA VAL A 88 -3.76 -10.75 1.03
C VAL A 88 -4.16 -12.18 1.36
N ALA A 89 -3.55 -13.14 0.70
CA ALA A 89 -3.76 -14.55 1.00
C ALA A 89 -3.07 -14.91 2.33
N GLY A 90 -3.69 -15.79 3.11
CA GLY A 90 -3.03 -16.42 4.25
C GLY A 90 -1.83 -17.26 3.79
N GLY A 91 -0.81 -17.37 4.64
CA GLY A 91 0.36 -18.23 4.43
C GLY A 91 0.30 -19.52 5.26
N GLY A 92 1.35 -20.35 5.16
CA GLY A 92 1.50 -21.55 6.00
C GLY A 92 0.28 -22.48 5.97
N GLU A 93 -0.27 -22.80 7.15
CA GLU A 93 -1.45 -23.67 7.31
C GLU A 93 -2.74 -23.10 6.70
N GLU A 94 -2.78 -21.79 6.46
CA GLU A 94 -3.94 -21.04 5.96
C GLU A 94 -3.89 -20.77 4.46
N ALA A 95 -2.80 -21.18 3.80
CA ALA A 95 -2.62 -21.02 2.36
C ALA A 95 -3.80 -21.63 1.60
N GLY A 96 -4.43 -20.82 0.74
CA GLY A 96 -5.61 -21.20 -0.04
C GLY A 96 -6.91 -21.34 0.77
N LYS A 97 -6.88 -21.14 2.10
CA LYS A 97 -8.06 -21.30 2.98
C LYS A 97 -8.56 -19.97 3.54
N LYS A 98 -7.66 -19.05 3.83
CA LYS A 98 -8.02 -17.74 4.40
C LYS A 98 -7.45 -16.59 3.60
N TRP A 99 -8.18 -15.49 3.67
CA TRP A 99 -7.81 -14.21 3.11
C TRP A 99 -7.96 -13.15 4.20
N TYR A 100 -7.03 -12.22 4.22
CA TYR A 100 -7.02 -11.09 5.14
C TYR A 100 -7.26 -9.81 4.36
N MET A 101 -8.00 -8.89 4.99
CA MET A 101 -8.18 -7.55 4.47
C MET A 101 -7.48 -6.57 5.41
N LEU A 102 -6.58 -5.78 4.85
CA LEU A 102 -5.93 -4.67 5.52
C LEU A 102 -6.53 -3.37 4.99
N GLY A 103 -6.62 -2.37 5.85
CA GLY A 103 -7.10 -1.05 5.48
C GLY A 103 -6.70 0.00 6.52
N THR A 104 -6.75 1.25 6.13
CA THR A 104 -6.42 2.39 6.99
C THR A 104 -7.64 2.74 7.84
N ASP A 105 -7.49 2.73 9.16
CA ASP A 105 -8.51 3.24 10.10
C ASP A 105 -8.62 4.76 9.94
N LEU A 106 -9.58 5.19 9.12
CA LEU A 106 -9.77 6.60 8.83
C LEU A 106 -11.20 6.91 8.39
N ASP A 107 -11.85 7.74 9.19
CA ASP A 107 -13.01 8.55 8.84
C ASP A 107 -12.57 10.02 8.90
N ILE A 108 -12.49 10.68 7.74
CA ILE A 108 -12.03 12.07 7.64
C ILE A 108 -12.91 13.00 8.49
N GLY A 109 -14.21 12.72 8.61
CA GLY A 109 -15.14 13.54 9.37
C GLY A 109 -14.94 13.47 10.89
N LYS A 110 -14.17 12.50 11.38
CA LYS A 110 -13.92 12.29 12.81
C LYS A 110 -12.49 12.59 13.24
N VAL A 111 -11.58 12.85 12.31
CA VAL A 111 -10.22 13.27 12.64
C VAL A 111 -10.17 14.80 12.68
N SER A 112 -9.74 15.36 13.81
CA SER A 112 -9.57 16.81 13.93
C SER A 112 -8.33 17.29 13.19
N SER A 113 -8.40 18.44 12.54
CA SER A 113 -7.27 19.10 11.86
C SER A 113 -6.07 19.39 12.77
N ALA A 114 -6.20 19.25 14.10
CA ALA A 114 -5.11 19.42 15.05
C ALA A 114 -3.98 18.37 14.92
N LEU A 115 -4.19 17.27 14.19
CA LEU A 115 -3.14 16.30 13.80
C LEU A 115 -2.51 16.60 12.42
N SER A 116 -3.00 17.61 11.70
CA SER A 116 -2.38 18.13 10.47
C SER A 116 -1.63 19.41 10.85
N VAL A 117 -0.35 19.27 11.18
CA VAL A 117 0.51 20.40 11.51
C VAL A 117 0.51 21.42 10.36
N HIS A 118 0.23 22.66 10.75
CA HIS A 118 0.50 23.91 10.05
C HIS A 118 1.89 23.90 9.37
N LEU A 119 1.95 23.59 8.07
CA LEU A 119 3.03 24.10 7.22
C LEU A 119 2.54 24.32 5.78
N ALA A 120 1.59 25.23 5.64
CA ALA A 120 1.38 25.94 4.39
C ALA A 120 1.53 27.44 4.66
N SER A 121 2.75 27.88 4.92
CA SER A 121 3.09 29.30 4.77
C SER A 121 3.18 29.58 3.27
N ARG A 122 2.09 30.07 2.69
CA ARG A 122 2.12 30.72 1.37
C ARG A 122 2.34 32.21 1.62
N ARG A 123 3.60 32.66 1.59
CA ARG A 123 3.90 34.09 1.39
C ARG A 123 3.26 34.50 0.06
N ARG A 124 2.36 35.47 0.12
CA ARG A 124 1.95 36.27 -1.03
C ARG A 124 2.32 37.71 -0.71
N ASP A 125 3.56 38.02 -1.04
CA ASP A 125 4.12 39.33 -1.38
C ASP A 125 5.58 39.13 -1.82
#